data_AF-A0A327WDP5-F1
#
_entry.id   AF-A0A327WDP5-F1
#
_cell.length_a   1.000
_cell.length_b   1.000
_cell.length_c   1.000
_cell.angle_alpha   90.00
_cell.angle_beta   90.00
_cell.angle_gamma   90.00
#
_symmetry.space_group_name_H-M   'P 1'
#
loop_
_entity.id
_entity.type
_entity.pdbx_description
1 polymer ?
#
loop_
_entity_poly.entity_id
_entity_poly.type
_entity_poly.pdbx_seq_one_letter_code
_entity_poly.pdbx_strand_id
1 'polypeptide(L)'
;MALFNRKKPEPVVEPRPVSVGEKDLQAAAALLPRFLAAVDDRGVRQGALAIAQAAGAPTMQEAVLAQMRTGDSGIDRPWRWLRAVGRQAHRQGDDDLVVHVVLFSLYWMLNIQPTAGLADHQDMRMDDPPADILADLYALALEALPGHDPDRIVIDHPTGTVTVDSVLVGCAAQALTLRDRLPDALVERARRYAS
;
A
#
# COMPACT_ATOMS: atom_id res chain seq x y z
N MET A 1 43.88 -21.36 -12.18
CA MET A 1 42.64 -22.15 -12.02
C MET A 1 41.71 -21.39 -11.09
N ALA A 2 40.61 -20.82 -11.61
CA ALA A 2 39.65 -20.07 -10.80
C ALA A 2 38.57 -21.03 -10.26
N LEU A 3 38.51 -21.17 -8.93
CA LEU A 3 37.48 -21.94 -8.24
C LEU A 3 36.24 -21.05 -8.08
N PHE A 4 35.26 -21.23 -8.97
CA PHE A 4 33.93 -20.66 -8.83
C PHE A 4 33.18 -21.37 -7.68
N ASN A 5 33.29 -20.82 -6.48
CA ASN A 5 32.45 -21.24 -5.36
C ASN A 5 31.03 -20.70 -5.58
N ARG A 6 30.18 -21.49 -6.24
CA ARG A 6 28.73 -21.20 -6.34
C ARG A 6 28.16 -21.29 -4.92
N LYS A 7 28.07 -20.15 -4.22
CA LYS A 7 27.24 -20.02 -3.02
C LYS A 7 25.83 -20.51 -3.40
N LYS A 8 25.36 -21.56 -2.73
CA LYS A 8 23.95 -21.98 -2.82
C LYS A 8 23.09 -20.75 -2.51
N PRO A 9 22.03 -20.46 -3.28
CA PRO A 9 21.07 -19.44 -2.91
C PRO A 9 20.54 -19.81 -1.52
N GLU A 10 20.70 -18.90 -0.56
CA GLU A 10 20.06 -19.07 0.74
C GLU A 10 18.54 -19.09 0.50
N PRO A 11 17.81 -19.96 1.21
CA PRO A 11 16.36 -20.01 1.09
C PRO A 11 15.79 -18.63 1.44
N VAL A 12 14.97 -18.07 0.55
CA VAL A 12 14.24 -16.83 0.79
C VAL A 12 13.36 -17.08 2.01
N VAL A 13 13.70 -16.46 3.15
CA VAL A 13 12.89 -16.56 4.36
C VAL A 13 11.66 -15.71 4.12
N GLU A 14 10.49 -16.37 4.08
CA GLU A 14 9.24 -15.62 3.99
C GLU A 14 9.10 -14.71 5.22
N PRO A 15 8.79 -13.43 5.00
CA PRO A 15 8.67 -12.49 6.08
C PRO A 15 7.50 -12.82 7.01
N ARG A 16 7.63 -12.48 8.28
CA ARG A 16 6.59 -12.79 9.27
C ARG A 16 5.29 -12.03 8.96
N PRO A 17 4.11 -12.68 9.11
CA PRO A 17 2.83 -12.00 8.99
C PRO A 17 2.71 -10.84 9.98
N VAL A 18 2.14 -9.72 9.53
CA VAL A 18 1.78 -8.59 10.39
C VAL A 18 0.42 -8.87 11.03
N SER A 19 0.36 -8.92 12.36
CA SER A 19 -0.90 -8.98 13.10
C SER A 19 -1.42 -7.55 13.33
N VAL A 20 -2.66 -7.29 12.93
CA VAL A 20 -3.34 -5.99 13.10
C VAL A 20 -4.39 -6.12 14.20
N GLY A 21 -4.34 -5.23 15.19
CA GLY A 21 -5.34 -5.12 16.24
C GLY A 21 -6.16 -3.83 16.13
N GLU A 22 -7.04 -3.61 17.11
CA GLU A 22 -7.91 -2.42 17.17
C GLU A 22 -7.13 -1.10 17.13
N LYS A 23 -5.98 -1.04 17.81
CA LYS A 23 -5.13 0.17 17.81
C LYS A 23 -4.58 0.50 16.43
N ASP A 24 -4.28 -0.51 15.63
CA ASP A 24 -3.77 -0.32 14.26
C ASP A 24 -4.86 0.23 13.34
N LEU A 25 -6.09 -0.28 13.46
CA LEU A 25 -7.23 0.23 12.71
C LEU A 25 -7.52 1.70 13.06
N GLN A 26 -7.52 2.03 14.35
CA GLN A 26 -7.71 3.41 14.82
C GLN A 26 -6.58 4.33 14.34
N ALA A 27 -5.33 3.85 14.36
CA ALA A 27 -4.20 4.61 13.84
C ALA A 27 -4.34 4.85 12.33
N ALA A 28 -4.70 3.83 11.54
CA ALA A 28 -4.90 3.94 10.10
C ALA A 28 -6.04 4.91 9.76
N ALA A 29 -7.19 4.77 10.43
CA ALA A 29 -8.35 5.65 10.26
C ALA A 29 -8.03 7.12 10.59
N ALA A 30 -7.09 7.37 11.50
CA ALA A 30 -6.66 8.72 11.83
C ALA A 30 -5.60 9.28 10.86
N LEU A 31 -4.69 8.44 10.35
CA LEU A 31 -3.53 8.86 9.58
C LEU A 31 -3.80 8.96 8.08
N LEU A 32 -4.54 8.00 7.51
CA LEU A 32 -4.76 7.94 6.06
C LEU A 32 -5.54 9.15 5.53
N PRO A 33 -6.66 9.59 6.14
CA PRO A 33 -7.36 10.78 5.67
C PRO A 33 -6.51 12.04 5.78
N ARG A 34 -5.65 12.14 6.81
CA ARG A 34 -4.73 13.28 6.98
C ARG A 34 -3.68 13.34 5.88
N PHE A 35 -3.12 12.20 5.50
CA PHE A 35 -2.21 12.11 4.36
C PHE A 35 -2.91 12.50 3.06
N LEU A 36 -4.11 11.96 2.82
CA LEU A 36 -4.86 12.19 1.58
C LEU A 36 -5.39 13.63 1.46
N ALA A 37 -5.56 14.34 2.57
CA ALA A 37 -5.95 15.75 2.61
C ALA A 37 -4.75 16.73 2.56
N ALA A 38 -3.51 16.24 2.46
CA ALA A 38 -2.33 17.10 2.42
C ALA A 38 -2.24 17.85 1.08
N VAL A 39 -2.12 19.18 1.16
CA VAL A 39 -2.06 20.10 0.00
C VAL A 39 -0.63 20.37 -0.47
N ASP A 40 0.38 20.04 0.34
CA ASP A 40 1.79 20.35 0.08
C ASP A 40 2.71 19.13 0.27
N ASP A 41 3.88 19.18 -0.36
CA ASP A 41 4.89 18.11 -0.30
C ASP A 41 5.32 17.81 1.14
N ARG A 42 5.41 18.84 1.99
CA ARG A 42 5.74 18.68 3.41
C ARG A 42 4.69 17.82 4.13
N GLY A 43 3.40 18.12 3.94
CA GLY A 43 2.30 17.37 4.54
C GLY A 43 2.26 15.93 4.06
N VAL A 44 2.47 15.71 2.76
CA VAL A 44 2.56 14.37 2.16
C VAL A 44 3.69 13.56 2.82
N ARG A 45 4.90 14.10 2.87
CA ARG A 45 6.07 13.43 3.48
C ARG A 45 5.85 13.13 4.97
N GLN A 46 5.32 14.09 5.72
CA GLN A 46 5.02 13.91 7.14
C GLN A 46 3.93 12.86 7.38
N GLY A 47 2.90 12.83 6.54
CA GLY A 47 1.85 11.83 6.59
C GLY A 47 2.38 10.43 6.28
N ALA A 48 3.19 10.29 5.22
CA ALA A 48 3.83 9.02 4.86
C ALA A 48 4.72 8.49 5.99
N LEU A 49 5.57 9.36 6.57
CA LEU A 49 6.41 9.00 7.71
C LEU A 49 5.59 8.57 8.92
N ALA A 50 4.49 9.26 9.23
CA ALA A 50 3.61 8.89 10.34
C ALA A 50 2.96 7.51 10.13
N ILE A 51 2.53 7.20 8.91
CA ILE A 51 2.02 5.88 8.53
C ILE A 51 3.11 4.81 8.68
N ALA A 52 4.31 5.09 8.17
CA ALA A 52 5.44 4.17 8.29
C ALA A 52 5.80 3.88 9.76
N GLN A 53 5.82 4.91 10.60
CA GLN A 53 6.05 4.78 12.04
C GLN A 53 4.96 3.95 12.73
N ALA A 54 3.68 4.18 12.40
CA ALA A 54 2.57 3.40 12.93
C ALA A 54 2.68 1.91 12.56
N ALA A 55 3.14 1.60 11.35
CA ALA A 55 3.41 0.25 10.90
C ALA A 55 4.66 -0.40 11.55
N GLY A 56 5.43 0.38 12.31
CA GLY A 56 6.70 -0.05 12.90
C GLY A 56 7.83 -0.19 11.89
N ALA A 57 7.86 0.67 10.86
CA ALA A 57 8.96 0.73 9.91
C ALA A 57 10.29 1.00 10.61
N PRO A 58 11.34 0.21 10.32
CA PRO A 58 12.65 0.47 10.88
C PRO A 58 13.22 1.79 10.35
N THR A 59 14.09 2.40 11.13
CA THR A 59 15.03 3.39 10.60
C THR A 59 15.95 2.74 9.55
N MET A 60 16.58 3.55 8.68
CA MET A 60 17.54 3.03 7.70
C MET A 60 18.69 2.24 8.36
N GLN A 61 19.17 2.71 9.52
CA GLN A 61 20.22 2.01 10.26
C GLN A 61 19.74 0.64 10.79
N GLU A 62 18.52 0.57 11.34
CA GLU A 62 17.92 -0.68 11.78
C GLU A 62 17.68 -1.64 10.61
N ALA A 63 17.22 -1.12 9.47
CA ALA A 63 16.97 -1.90 8.26
C ALA A 63 18.26 -2.53 7.71
N VAL A 64 19.36 -1.77 7.66
CA VAL A 64 20.68 -2.29 7.24
C VAL A 64 21.17 -3.37 8.21
N LEU A 65 21.02 -3.15 9.52
CA LEU A 65 21.40 -4.14 10.53
C LEU A 65 20.54 -5.40 10.46
N ALA A 66 19.23 -5.27 10.22
CA ALA A 66 18.32 -6.39 10.02
C ALA A 66 18.69 -7.16 8.75
N GLN A 67 18.90 -6.47 7.63
CA GLN A 67 19.33 -7.07 6.37
C GLN A 67 20.62 -7.91 6.53
N MET A 68 21.60 -7.39 7.27
CA MET A 68 22.86 -8.13 7.53
C MET A 68 22.66 -9.35 8.43
N ARG A 69 21.68 -9.33 9.34
CA ARG A 69 21.45 -10.40 10.32
C ARG A 69 20.49 -11.49 9.84
N THR A 70 19.43 -11.09 9.15
CA THR A 70 18.30 -11.96 8.81
C THR A 70 18.02 -12.02 7.31
N GLY A 71 18.65 -11.17 6.49
CA GLY A 71 18.36 -11.05 5.06
C GLY A 71 17.05 -10.32 4.75
N ASP A 72 16.32 -9.85 5.77
CA ASP A 72 15.07 -9.09 5.65
C ASP A 72 15.27 -7.72 6.30
N SER A 73 15.25 -6.67 5.47
CA SER A 73 15.40 -5.28 5.91
C SER A 73 14.17 -4.78 6.67
N GLY A 74 13.00 -5.41 6.48
CA GLY A 74 11.73 -4.96 7.03
C GLY A 74 11.22 -3.63 6.46
N ILE A 75 11.81 -3.13 5.36
CA ILE A 75 11.48 -1.83 4.76
C ILE A 75 10.07 -1.83 4.15
N ASP A 76 9.58 -2.97 3.68
CA ASP A 76 8.23 -3.12 3.13
C ASP A 76 7.14 -3.35 4.19
N ARG A 77 7.51 -3.26 5.48
CA ARG A 77 6.59 -3.42 6.60
C ARG A 77 5.39 -2.47 6.57
N PRO A 78 5.50 -1.18 6.18
CA PRO A 78 4.34 -0.30 5.96
C PRO A 78 3.31 -0.89 5.01
N TRP A 79 3.76 -1.45 3.89
CA TRP A 79 2.87 -2.04 2.89
C TRP A 79 2.18 -3.30 3.41
N ARG A 80 2.91 -4.16 4.12
CA ARG A 80 2.33 -5.35 4.75
C ARG A 80 1.30 -4.99 5.82
N TRP A 81 1.58 -3.93 6.58
CA TRP A 81 0.65 -3.39 7.58
C TRP A 81 -0.61 -2.82 6.92
N LEU A 82 -0.48 -2.00 5.87
CA LEU A 82 -1.63 -1.48 5.11
C LEU A 82 -2.49 -2.59 4.52
N ARG A 83 -1.88 -3.63 3.95
CA ARG A 83 -2.58 -4.83 3.47
C ARG A 83 -3.38 -5.51 4.59
N ALA A 84 -2.75 -5.69 5.75
CA ALA A 84 -3.39 -6.33 6.89
C ALA A 84 -4.52 -5.47 7.48
N VAL A 85 -4.34 -4.14 7.53
CA VAL A 85 -5.36 -3.16 7.93
C VAL A 85 -6.55 -3.22 6.98
N GLY A 86 -6.33 -3.12 5.67
CA GLY A 86 -7.40 -3.18 4.66
C GLY A 86 -8.21 -4.48 4.77
N ARG A 87 -7.54 -5.63 4.85
CA ARG A 87 -8.22 -6.94 5.04
C ARG A 87 -8.99 -7.04 6.35
N GLN A 88 -8.50 -6.44 7.43
CA GLN A 88 -9.18 -6.46 8.73
C GLN A 88 -10.39 -5.53 8.72
N ALA A 89 -10.25 -4.32 8.17
CA ALA A 89 -11.32 -3.36 7.99
C ALA A 89 -12.47 -3.95 7.16
N HIS A 90 -12.15 -4.56 6.02
CA HIS A 90 -13.15 -5.24 5.19
C HIS A 90 -13.88 -6.36 5.94
N ARG A 91 -13.17 -7.18 6.73
CA ARG A 91 -13.79 -8.22 7.57
C ARG A 91 -14.72 -7.66 8.65
N GLN A 92 -14.53 -6.41 9.07
CA GLN A 92 -15.39 -5.70 10.02
C GLN A 92 -16.49 -4.88 9.36
N GLY A 93 -16.53 -4.81 8.02
CA GLY A 93 -17.44 -3.92 7.28
C GLY A 93 -17.09 -2.44 7.40
N ASP A 94 -15.85 -2.10 7.72
CA ASP A 94 -15.35 -0.72 7.70
C ASP A 94 -14.85 -0.38 6.29
N ASP A 95 -15.81 -0.18 5.39
CA ASP A 95 -15.52 0.09 3.98
C ASP A 95 -14.88 1.48 3.78
N ASP A 96 -15.12 2.41 4.71
CA ASP A 96 -14.47 3.74 4.68
C ASP A 96 -12.97 3.59 4.85
N LEU A 97 -12.51 2.79 5.81
CA LEU A 97 -11.09 2.53 5.98
C LEU A 97 -10.51 1.74 4.79
N VAL A 98 -11.27 0.80 4.20
CA VAL A 98 -10.84 0.10 2.97
C VAL A 98 -10.58 1.09 1.85
N VAL A 99 -11.52 2.00 1.58
CA VAL A 99 -11.37 3.04 0.55
C VAL A 99 -10.11 3.88 0.78
N HIS A 100 -9.87 4.35 2.01
CA HIS A 100 -8.69 5.17 2.31
C HIS A 100 -7.37 4.41 2.12
N VAL A 101 -7.33 3.12 2.49
CA VAL A 101 -6.14 2.27 2.28
C VAL A 101 -5.83 2.10 0.79
N VAL A 102 -6.84 1.81 -0.04
CA VAL A 102 -6.62 1.57 -1.47
C VAL A 102 -6.37 2.88 -2.22
N LEU A 103 -7.02 3.98 -1.83
CA LEU A 103 -6.76 5.31 -2.36
C LEU A 103 -5.35 5.79 -2.02
N PHE A 104 -4.86 5.57 -0.79
CA PHE A 104 -3.47 5.83 -0.43
C PHE A 104 -2.50 5.10 -1.36
N SER A 105 -2.75 3.81 -1.59
CA SER A 105 -1.88 2.97 -2.43
C SER A 105 -1.89 3.42 -3.89
N LEU A 106 -3.06 3.76 -4.42
CA LEU A 106 -3.22 4.30 -5.76
C LEU A 106 -2.52 5.65 -5.91
N TYR A 107 -2.70 6.56 -4.94
CA TYR A 107 -2.06 7.87 -4.94
C TYR A 107 -0.54 7.74 -4.90
N TRP A 108 -0.02 6.86 -4.04
CA TRP A 108 1.41 6.58 -3.95
C TRP A 108 1.98 6.14 -5.31
N MET A 109 1.36 5.16 -5.95
CA MET A 109 1.84 4.60 -7.21
C MET A 109 1.77 5.58 -8.37
N LEU A 110 0.75 6.44 -8.40
CA LEU A 110 0.54 7.36 -9.51
C LEU A 110 1.27 8.71 -9.36
N ASN A 111 1.50 9.16 -8.13
CA ASN A 111 1.98 10.52 -7.88
C ASN A 111 3.33 10.57 -7.16
N ILE A 112 3.58 9.66 -6.21
CA ILE A 112 4.80 9.69 -5.39
C ILE A 112 5.88 8.84 -6.02
N GLN A 113 5.63 7.56 -6.21
CA GLN A 113 6.62 6.59 -6.68
C GLN A 113 7.35 7.03 -7.97
N PRO A 114 6.68 7.59 -9.00
CA PRO A 114 7.35 7.96 -10.24
C PRO A 114 8.35 9.12 -10.09
N THR A 115 8.26 9.88 -9.01
CA THR A 115 9.07 11.09 -8.77
C THR A 115 9.95 11.00 -7.53
N ALA A 116 9.71 10.03 -6.64
CA ALA A 116 10.47 9.82 -5.43
C ALA A 116 11.90 9.35 -5.73
N GLY A 117 12.87 10.09 -5.21
CA GLY A 117 14.26 9.69 -5.16
C GLY A 117 14.60 8.92 -3.89
N LEU A 118 15.83 8.40 -3.82
CA LEU A 118 16.34 7.67 -2.66
C LEU A 118 16.21 8.46 -1.34
N ALA A 119 16.42 9.78 -1.37
CA ALA A 119 16.27 10.63 -0.20
C ALA A 119 14.82 10.67 0.30
N ASP A 120 13.85 10.70 -0.62
CA ASP A 120 12.43 10.75 -0.28
C ASP A 120 11.97 9.45 0.38
N HIS A 121 12.41 8.31 -0.14
CA HIS A 121 12.16 7.00 0.48
C HIS A 121 12.77 6.90 1.88
N GLN A 122 13.95 7.47 2.10
CA GLN A 122 14.59 7.52 3.42
C GLN A 122 13.81 8.41 4.41
N ASP A 123 13.37 9.58 3.95
CA ASP A 123 12.61 10.53 4.77
C ASP A 123 11.23 9.99 5.15
N MET A 124 10.53 9.37 4.20
CA MET A 124 9.20 8.79 4.40
C MET A 124 9.23 7.40 5.03
N ARG A 125 10.39 6.72 5.00
CA ARG A 125 10.56 5.31 5.41
C ARG A 125 9.60 4.36 4.71
N MET A 126 9.34 4.63 3.45
CA MET A 126 8.49 3.81 2.59
C MET A 126 9.19 3.66 1.25
N ASP A 127 9.55 2.42 0.94
CA ASP A 127 10.08 2.03 -0.38
C ASP A 127 8.92 1.63 -1.30
N ASP A 128 9.24 1.14 -2.49
CA ASP A 128 8.24 0.65 -3.42
C ASP A 128 7.44 -0.52 -2.85
N PRO A 129 6.10 -0.51 -3.01
CA PRO A 129 5.26 -1.61 -2.56
C PRO A 129 5.55 -2.89 -3.35
N PRO A 130 5.71 -4.03 -2.66
CA PRO A 130 5.75 -5.34 -3.33
C PRO A 130 4.51 -5.57 -4.21
N ALA A 131 4.73 -6.10 -5.42
CA ALA A 131 3.68 -6.28 -6.41
C ALA A 131 2.53 -7.20 -5.95
N ASP A 132 2.83 -8.21 -5.12
CA ASP A 132 1.81 -9.08 -4.51
C ASP A 132 0.93 -8.33 -3.50
N ILE A 133 1.51 -7.36 -2.78
CA ILE A 133 0.77 -6.50 -1.86
C ILE A 133 -0.15 -5.55 -2.63
N LEU A 134 0.35 -4.91 -3.70
CA LEU A 134 -0.49 -4.07 -4.55
C LEU A 134 -1.64 -4.85 -5.17
N ALA A 135 -1.36 -6.05 -5.71
CA ALA A 135 -2.38 -6.89 -6.32
C ALA A 135 -3.50 -7.20 -5.32
N ASP A 136 -3.15 -7.52 -4.07
CA ASP A 136 -4.11 -7.79 -3.01
C ASP A 136 -4.92 -6.55 -2.59
N LEU A 137 -4.28 -5.38 -2.50
CA LEU A 137 -4.96 -4.13 -2.18
C LEU A 137 -5.94 -3.71 -3.27
N TYR A 138 -5.58 -3.87 -4.55
CA TYR A 138 -6.51 -3.58 -5.65
C TYR A 138 -7.61 -4.64 -5.78
N ALA A 139 -7.31 -5.91 -5.51
CA ALA A 139 -8.33 -6.95 -5.39
C ALA A 139 -9.37 -6.60 -4.31
N LEU A 140 -8.90 -6.12 -3.14
CA LEU A 140 -9.77 -5.68 -2.06
C LEU A 140 -10.71 -4.54 -2.49
N ALA A 141 -10.23 -3.58 -3.27
CA ALA A 141 -11.08 -2.51 -3.82
C ALA A 141 -12.17 -3.07 -4.76
N LEU A 142 -11.80 -4.01 -5.64
CA LEU A 142 -12.72 -4.66 -6.58
C LEU A 142 -13.76 -5.56 -5.89
N GLU A 143 -13.54 -5.93 -4.64
CA GLU A 143 -14.47 -6.71 -3.83
C GLU A 143 -15.37 -5.83 -2.98
N ALA A 144 -14.81 -4.82 -2.30
CA ALA A 144 -15.54 -3.98 -1.35
C ALA A 144 -16.36 -2.89 -2.03
N LEU A 145 -15.80 -2.18 -3.01
CA LEU A 145 -16.37 -0.91 -3.50
C LEU A 145 -17.62 -1.01 -4.39
N PRO A 146 -17.86 -2.08 -5.18
CA PRO A 146 -19.03 -2.15 -6.07
C PRO A 146 -20.42 -1.98 -5.43
N GLY A 147 -20.53 -2.20 -4.11
CA GLY A 147 -21.79 -2.05 -3.38
C GLY A 147 -22.09 -0.63 -2.87
N HIS A 148 -21.16 0.31 -3.03
CA HIS A 148 -21.28 1.67 -2.52
C HIS A 148 -21.85 2.63 -3.58
N ASP A 149 -22.35 3.77 -3.10
CA ASP A 149 -22.75 4.88 -3.96
C ASP A 149 -21.52 5.41 -4.74
N PRO A 150 -21.52 5.32 -6.09
CA PRO A 150 -20.38 5.70 -6.91
C PRO A 150 -20.03 7.19 -6.80
N ASP A 151 -21.02 8.05 -6.53
CA ASP A 151 -20.85 9.50 -6.42
C ASP A 151 -20.44 9.94 -5.02
N ARG A 152 -20.37 9.00 -4.06
CA ARG A 152 -19.94 9.30 -2.70
C ARG A 152 -18.53 9.87 -2.72
N ILE A 153 -18.39 11.07 -2.15
CA ILE A 153 -17.12 11.75 -1.98
C ILE A 153 -16.30 11.03 -0.90
N VAL A 154 -15.07 10.67 -1.26
CA VAL A 154 -14.06 10.09 -0.38
C VAL A 154 -13.15 11.19 0.17
N ILE A 155 -12.63 12.02 -0.74
CA ILE A 155 -11.79 13.18 -0.41
C ILE A 155 -12.30 14.37 -1.21
N ASP A 156 -12.51 15.49 -0.53
CA ASP A 156 -12.77 16.78 -1.17
C ASP A 156 -11.56 17.67 -0.96
N HIS A 157 -10.84 17.98 -2.04
CA HIS A 157 -9.57 18.71 -2.02
C HIS A 157 -9.68 19.95 -2.90
N PRO A 158 -8.95 21.06 -2.60
CA PRO A 158 -8.99 22.26 -3.44
C PRO A 158 -8.60 22.04 -4.91
N THR A 159 -7.89 20.96 -5.21
CA THR A 159 -7.46 20.61 -6.57
C THR A 159 -8.37 19.59 -7.25
N GLY A 160 -9.39 19.08 -6.57
CA GLY A 160 -10.32 18.10 -7.12
C GLY A 160 -11.01 17.27 -6.06
N THR A 161 -12.08 16.61 -6.46
CA THR A 161 -12.87 15.71 -5.63
C THR A 161 -12.62 14.28 -6.08
N VAL A 162 -12.39 13.37 -5.12
CA VAL A 162 -12.25 11.93 -5.36
C VAL A 162 -13.51 11.23 -4.89
N THR A 163 -14.16 10.51 -5.79
CA THR A 163 -15.37 9.71 -5.52
C THR A 163 -15.03 8.23 -5.42
N VAL A 164 -15.93 7.42 -4.85
CA VAL A 164 -15.79 5.96 -4.80
C VAL A 164 -15.57 5.38 -6.20
N ASP A 165 -16.31 5.86 -7.21
CA ASP A 165 -16.15 5.42 -8.60
C ASP A 165 -14.73 5.68 -9.12
N SER A 166 -14.19 6.88 -8.90
CA SER A 166 -12.83 7.22 -9.34
C SER A 166 -11.75 6.33 -8.70
N VAL A 167 -11.94 5.94 -7.43
CA VAL A 167 -11.06 4.98 -6.75
C VAL A 167 -11.19 3.59 -7.36
N LEU A 168 -12.42 3.12 -7.58
CA LEU A 168 -12.68 1.80 -8.16
C LEU A 168 -12.10 1.67 -9.57
N VAL A 169 -12.34 2.66 -10.45
CA VAL A 169 -11.79 2.72 -11.80
C VAL A 169 -10.26 2.75 -11.77
N GLY A 170 -9.67 3.60 -10.91
CA GLY A 170 -8.22 3.69 -10.76
C GLY A 170 -7.58 2.39 -10.29
N CYS A 171 -8.14 1.75 -9.27
CA CYS A 171 -7.70 0.44 -8.79
C CYS A 171 -7.89 -0.66 -9.85
N ALA A 172 -8.99 -0.63 -10.61
CA ALA A 172 -9.23 -1.57 -11.70
C ALA A 172 -8.16 -1.45 -12.80
N ALA A 173 -7.84 -0.23 -13.21
CA ALA A 173 -6.79 0.02 -14.20
C ALA A 173 -5.43 -0.49 -13.71
N GLN A 174 -5.06 -0.21 -12.46
CA GLN A 174 -3.81 -0.69 -11.88
C GLN A 174 -3.79 -2.22 -11.69
N ALA A 175 -4.90 -2.83 -11.29
CA ALA A 175 -5.03 -4.29 -11.18
C ALA A 175 -4.72 -5.00 -12.51
N LEU A 176 -5.13 -4.44 -13.64
CA LEU A 176 -4.84 -5.00 -14.96
C LEU A 176 -3.35 -5.00 -15.30
N THR A 177 -2.56 -4.07 -14.76
CA THR A 177 -1.09 -4.08 -14.88
C THR A 177 -0.45 -5.23 -14.09
N LEU A 178 -1.15 -5.75 -13.09
CA LEU A 178 -0.74 -6.85 -12.20
C LEU A 178 -1.50 -8.15 -12.49
N ARG A 179 -2.10 -8.31 -13.68
CA ARG A 179 -3.00 -9.43 -14.02
C ARG A 179 -2.40 -10.82 -13.76
N ASP A 180 -1.09 -10.99 -13.92
CA ASP A 180 -0.41 -12.28 -13.72
C ASP A 180 -0.33 -12.68 -12.23
N ARG A 181 -0.75 -11.78 -11.33
CA ARG A 181 -0.82 -11.97 -9.87
C ARG A 181 -2.26 -12.11 -9.36
N LEU A 182 -3.25 -12.00 -10.23
CA LEU A 182 -4.66 -11.99 -9.87
C LEU A 182 -5.38 -13.24 -10.39
N PRO A 183 -6.38 -13.76 -9.67
CA PRO A 183 -7.32 -14.74 -10.20
C PRO A 183 -8.07 -14.20 -11.43
N ASP A 184 -8.36 -15.05 -12.41
CA ASP A 184 -9.09 -14.68 -13.65
C ASP A 184 -10.40 -13.93 -13.38
N ALA A 185 -11.16 -14.35 -12.35
CA ALA A 185 -12.41 -13.71 -11.98
C ALA A 185 -12.23 -12.23 -11.57
N LEU A 186 -11.11 -11.89 -10.91
CA LEU A 186 -10.78 -10.51 -10.55
C LEU A 186 -10.25 -9.73 -11.74
N VAL A 187 -9.52 -10.38 -12.66
CA VAL A 187 -9.11 -9.76 -13.93
C VAL A 187 -10.32 -9.37 -14.76
N GLU A 188 -11.30 -10.25 -14.93
CA GLU A 188 -12.55 -9.94 -15.65
C GLU A 188 -13.36 -8.84 -14.95
N ARG A 189 -13.34 -8.82 -13.61
CA ARG A 189 -13.97 -7.75 -12.85
C ARG A 189 -13.26 -6.40 -13.09
N ALA A 190 -11.93 -6.38 -13.04
CA ALA A 190 -11.15 -5.18 -13.32
C ALA A 190 -11.41 -4.65 -14.74
N ARG A 191 -11.51 -5.52 -15.76
CA ARG A 191 -11.85 -5.10 -17.13
C ARG A 191 -13.19 -4.40 -17.23
N ARG A 192 -14.20 -4.82 -16.46
CA ARG A 192 -15.53 -4.20 -16.46
C ARG A 192 -15.56 -2.80 -15.85
N TYR A 193 -14.68 -2.52 -14.90
CA TYR A 193 -14.61 -1.21 -14.25
C TYR A 193 -13.60 -0.26 -14.93
N ALA A 194 -12.64 -0.80 -15.67
CA ALA A 194 -11.64 0.01 -16.38
C ALA A 194 -12.09 0.45 -17.79
N SER A 195 -13.24 -0.05 -18.28
CA SER A 195 -13.81 0.23 -19.60
C SER A 195 -14.79 1.40 -19.59
#